data_AF-A0A832GE80-F1
#
_entry.id   AF-A0A832GE80-F1
#
_cell.length_a   1.000
_cell.length_b   1.000
_cell.length_c   1.000
_cell.angle_alpha   90.00
_cell.angle_beta   90.00
_cell.angle_gamma   90.00
#
_symmetry.space_group_name_H-M   'P 1'
#
loop_
_entity.id
_entity.type
_entity.pdbx_description
1 polymer ?
#
loop_
_entity_poly.entity_id
_entity_poly.type
_entity_poly.pdbx_seq_one_letter_code
_entity_poly.pdbx_strand_id
1 'polypeptide(L)'
;MSEKCFLAFDLGAESGRAIVGRLDGERIALEERHRFANGPSRMNGRLYWNLPGLWEEIKTGLKKTAGRGGHGPVRLSGVGVDTWGVDFGLLDERGDLVGNPVHYRDGRTDGVMEKVFAVVPRET
;
A
#
# COMPACT_ATOMS: atom_id res chain seq x y z
N MET A 1 -3.10 9.95 30.06
CA MET A 1 -2.03 9.13 29.43
C MET A 1 -1.16 10.05 28.58
N SER A 2 0.08 9.72 28.25
CA SER A 2 0.84 10.56 27.30
C SER A 2 0.22 10.43 25.90
N GLU A 3 0.20 11.52 25.13
CA GLU A 3 -0.20 11.50 23.72
C GLU A 3 0.61 10.43 22.97
N LYS A 4 -0.08 9.62 22.15
CA LYS A 4 0.53 8.65 21.23
C LYS A 4 0.27 9.08 19.80
N CYS A 5 1.32 9.07 18.98
CA CYS A 5 1.23 9.43 17.57
C CYS A 5 1.52 8.20 16.71
N PHE A 6 0.69 7.90 15.72
CA PHE A 6 0.90 6.82 14.77
C PHE A 6 0.89 7.36 13.35
N LEU A 7 1.73 6.81 12.48
CA LEU A 7 1.68 7.09 11.05
C LEU A 7 1.05 5.90 10.34
N ALA A 8 -0.06 6.13 9.65
CA ALA A 8 -0.72 5.13 8.81
C ALA A 8 -0.44 5.44 7.34
N PHE A 9 -0.03 4.43 6.59
CA PHE A 9 -0.04 4.45 5.12
C PHE A 9 -1.24 3.67 4.62
N ASP A 10 -2.18 4.37 4.00
CA ASP A 10 -3.36 3.79 3.35
C ASP A 10 -3.11 3.82 1.84
N LEU A 11 -2.86 2.64 1.27
CA LEU A 11 -2.55 2.47 -0.15
C LEU A 11 -3.75 1.84 -0.86
N GLY A 12 -4.57 2.69 -1.48
CA GLY A 12 -5.67 2.27 -2.34
C GLY A 12 -5.20 2.04 -3.78
N ALA A 13 -6.07 1.43 -4.60
CA ALA A 13 -5.73 1.09 -5.98
C ALA A 13 -5.46 2.31 -6.89
N GLU A 14 -5.96 3.49 -6.51
CA GLU A 14 -5.88 4.72 -7.31
C GLU A 14 -5.13 5.87 -6.60
N SER A 15 -4.95 5.78 -5.29
CA SER A 15 -4.22 6.78 -4.51
C SER A 15 -3.62 6.17 -3.26
N GLY A 16 -2.55 6.79 -2.75
CA GLY A 16 -1.98 6.47 -1.45
C GLY A 16 -1.88 7.71 -0.57
N ARG A 17 -1.93 7.49 0.75
CA ARG A 17 -1.85 8.56 1.76
C ARG A 17 -0.97 8.16 2.92
N ALA A 18 -0.32 9.16 3.51
CA ALA A 18 0.35 9.06 4.81
C ALA A 18 -0.38 9.98 5.79
N ILE A 19 -0.95 9.41 6.85
CA ILE A 19 -1.80 10.13 7.83
C ILE A 19 -1.21 9.94 9.22
N VAL A 20 -0.94 11.05 9.92
CA VAL A 20 -0.59 11.02 11.34
C VAL A 20 -1.88 11.05 12.17
N GLY A 21 -2.08 10.04 13.00
CA GLY A 21 -3.11 10.02 14.02
C GLY A 21 -2.53 10.31 15.40
N ARG A 22 -3.10 11.27 16.13
CA ARG A 22 -2.74 11.63 17.51
C ARG A 22 -3.86 11.19 18.44
N LEU A 23 -3.53 10.35 19.41
CA LEU A 23 -4.45 9.87 20.44
C LEU A 23 -4.01 10.42 21.80
N ASP A 24 -4.82 11.30 22.39
CA ASP A 24 -4.58 11.88 23.73
C ASP A 24 -5.11 10.99 24.88
N GLY A 25 -5.84 9.92 24.53
CA GLY A 25 -6.50 8.99 25.45
C GLY A 25 -8.02 9.05 25.38
N GLU A 26 -8.59 10.10 24.78
CA GLU A 26 -10.04 10.29 24.63
C GLU A 26 -10.43 10.60 23.18
N ARG A 27 -9.60 11.35 22.45
CA ARG A 27 -9.86 11.83 21.10
C ARG A 27 -8.74 11.46 20.15
N ILE A 28 -9.12 11.29 18.89
CA ILE A 28 -8.18 11.11 17.78
C ILE A 28 -8.22 12.36 16.90
N ALA A 29 -7.06 12.96 16.67
CA ALA A 29 -6.86 14.00 15.66
C ALA A 29 -6.06 13.41 14.48
N LEU A 30 -6.49 13.70 13.25
CA LEU A 30 -5.85 13.20 12.03
C LEU A 30 -5.23 14.36 11.25
N GLU A 31 -4.02 14.16 10.74
CA GLU A 31 -3.30 15.10 9.88
C GLU A 31 -2.75 14.34 8.67
N GLU A 32 -3.25 14.66 7.47
CA GLU A 32 -2.67 14.14 6.23
C GLU A 32 -1.31 14.79 5.99
N ARG A 33 -0.24 13.97 5.98
CA ARG A 33 1.13 14.43 5.70
C ARG A 33 1.48 14.32 4.23
N HIS A 34 0.84 13.41 3.51
CA HIS A 34 1.14 13.16 2.12
C HIS A 34 0.00 12.45 1.43
N ARG A 35 -0.24 12.85 0.19
CA ARG A 35 -1.06 12.13 -0.76
C ARG A 35 -0.33 12.04 -2.09
N PHE A 36 -0.54 10.94 -2.79
CA PHE A 36 0.04 10.66 -4.10
C PHE A 36 -0.92 9.78 -4.92
N ALA A 37 -0.76 9.80 -6.23
CA ALA A 37 -1.50 8.91 -7.12
C ALA A 37 -0.91 7.50 -7.06
N ASN A 38 -1.76 6.48 -7.06
CA ASN A 38 -1.35 5.09 -7.23
C ASN A 38 -2.03 4.57 -8.50
N GLY A 39 -1.32 3.84 -9.35
CA GLY A 39 -1.92 3.34 -10.57
C GLY A 39 -1.06 2.31 -11.26
N PRO A 40 -1.68 1.45 -12.09
CA PRO A 40 -0.94 0.42 -12.78
C PRO A 40 -0.03 1.02 -13.84
N SER A 41 1.13 0.40 -14.01
CA SER A 41 2.02 0.60 -15.14
C SER A 41 1.85 -0.54 -16.13
N ARG A 42 1.63 -0.22 -17.41
CA ARG A 42 1.57 -1.22 -18.48
C ARG A 42 2.97 -1.48 -19.01
N MET A 43 3.41 -2.74 -18.98
CA MET A 43 4.70 -3.17 -19.49
C MET A 43 4.58 -4.53 -20.16
N ASN A 44 5.05 -4.67 -21.40
CA ASN A 44 5.03 -5.91 -22.17
C ASN A 44 3.64 -6.60 -22.18
N GLY A 45 2.59 -5.82 -22.43
CA GLY A 45 1.21 -6.30 -22.49
C GLY A 45 0.53 -6.56 -21.14
N ARG A 46 1.26 -6.50 -20.03
CA ARG A 46 0.73 -6.74 -18.68
C ARG A 46 0.59 -5.46 -17.87
N LEU A 47 -0.31 -5.47 -16.88
CA LEU A 47 -0.45 -4.43 -15.87
C LEU A 47 0.30 -4.83 -14.60
N TYR A 48 1.12 -3.92 -14.10
CA TYR A 48 1.91 -4.10 -12.88
C TYR A 48 1.67 -2.96 -11.91
N TRP A 49 1.84 -3.24 -10.62
CA TRP A 49 2.04 -2.19 -9.63
C TRP A 49 3.43 -1.59 -9.78
N ASN A 50 3.52 -0.25 -9.75
CA ASN A 50 4.80 0.45 -9.67
C ASN A 50 5.34 0.39 -8.22
N LEU A 51 5.77 -0.79 -7.79
CA LEU A 51 6.25 -1.02 -6.42
C LEU A 51 7.45 -0.12 -6.03
N PRO A 52 8.47 0.10 -6.89
CA PRO A 52 9.54 1.05 -6.58
C PRO A 52 9.01 2.49 -6.38
N GLY A 53 8.07 2.92 -7.21
CA GLY A 53 7.42 4.22 -7.04
C GLY A 53 6.66 4.33 -5.71
N LEU A 54 5.85 3.33 -5.37
CA LEU A 54 5.16 3.26 -4.07
C LEU A 54 6.12 3.34 -2.90
N TRP A 55 7.28 2.67 -2.99
CA TRP A 55 8.32 2.74 -1.96
C TRP A 55 8.91 4.15 -1.81
N GLU A 56 9.14 4.87 -2.91
CA GLU A 56 9.58 6.28 -2.85
C GLU A 56 8.53 7.20 -2.21
N GLU A 57 7.24 6.98 -2.49
CA GLU A 57 6.15 7.74 -1.88
C GLU A 57 6.03 7.47 -0.37
N ILE A 58 6.20 6.21 0.06
CA ILE A 58 6.28 5.85 1.48
C ILE A 58 7.45 6.60 2.16
N LYS A 59 8.64 6.58 1.56
CA LYS A 59 9.80 7.32 2.07
C LYS A 59 9.55 8.82 2.12
N THR A 60 8.81 9.37 1.15
CA THR A 60 8.41 10.78 1.15
C THR A 60 7.47 11.09 2.32
N GLY A 61 6.48 10.24 2.59
CA GLY A 61 5.60 10.37 3.75
C GLY A 61 6.35 10.32 5.09
N LEU A 62 7.33 9.41 5.21
CA LEU A 62 8.21 9.34 6.38
C LEU A 62 9.03 10.63 6.55
N LYS A 63 9.65 11.14 5.48
CA LYS A 63 10.44 12.40 5.51
C LYS A 63 9.58 13.59 5.94
N LYS A 64 8.37 13.73 5.39
CA LYS A 64 7.42 14.79 5.76
C LYS A 64 6.97 14.68 7.21
N THR A 65 6.80 13.47 7.73
CA THR A 65 6.48 13.23 9.15
C THR A 65 7.66 13.56 10.07
N ALA A 66 8.88 13.33 9.61
CA ALA A 66 10.12 13.73 10.30
C ALA A 66 10.42 15.24 10.22
N GLY A 67 9.50 16.04 9.67
CA GLY A 67 9.63 17.51 9.60
C GLY A 67 10.31 18.03 8.33
N ARG A 68 10.61 17.16 7.36
CA ARG A 68 11.18 17.56 6.07
C ARG A 68 10.05 17.78 5.06
N GLY A 69 9.50 18.99 5.02
CA GLY A 69 8.44 19.35 4.06
C GLY A 69 7.43 20.39 4.55
N GLY A 70 7.83 21.29 5.45
CA GLY A 70 6.97 22.39 5.94
C GLY A 70 6.08 22.04 7.14
N HIS A 71 5.89 20.76 7.45
CA HIS A 71 5.24 20.33 8.69
C HIS A 71 6.26 20.20 9.83
N GLY A 72 5.81 20.39 11.08
CA GLY A 72 6.64 20.11 12.25
C GLY A 72 6.94 18.60 12.42
N PRO A 73 8.09 18.22 12.99
CA PRO A 73 8.44 16.83 13.24
C PRO A 73 7.46 16.18 14.23
N VAL A 74 7.18 14.88 14.03
CA VAL A 74 6.34 14.08 14.94
C VAL A 74 7.12 12.92 15.49
N ARG A 75 7.11 12.75 16.82
CA ARG A 75 7.65 11.56 17.47
C ARG A 75 6.61 10.44 17.41
N LEU A 76 6.85 9.46 16.55
CA LEU A 76 5.93 8.34 16.34
C LEU A 76 6.09 7.27 17.43
N SER A 77 4.96 6.74 17.88
CA SER A 77 4.82 5.53 18.70
C SER A 77 4.73 4.26 17.85
N GLY A 78 4.40 4.38 16.56
CA GLY A 78 4.35 3.26 15.62
C GLY A 78 4.01 3.71 14.19
N VAL A 79 4.21 2.80 13.24
CA VAL A 79 3.85 2.95 11.82
C VAL A 79 3.04 1.74 11.40
N GLY A 80 1.96 1.95 10.65
CA GLY A 80 1.16 0.91 10.02
C GLY A 80 1.03 1.13 8.53
N VAL A 81 0.87 0.05 7.77
CA VAL A 81 0.63 0.08 6.33
C VAL A 81 -0.57 -0.83 6.05
N ASP A 82 -1.57 -0.30 5.38
CA ASP A 82 -2.69 -1.05 4.81
C ASP A 82 -2.71 -0.85 3.29
N THR A 83 -3.13 -1.89 2.58
CA THR A 83 -3.17 -1.92 1.12
C THR A 83 -4.48 -2.51 0.63
N TRP A 84 -4.73 -2.38 -0.68
CA TRP A 84 -5.70 -3.24 -1.36
C TRP A 84 -5.32 -4.73 -1.17
N GLY A 85 -6.32 -5.61 -1.28
CA GLY A 85 -6.13 -7.06 -1.13
C GLY A 85 -5.78 -7.78 -2.44
N VAL A 86 -5.81 -9.12 -2.40
CA VAL A 86 -5.62 -10.06 -3.53
C VAL A 86 -4.20 -10.11 -4.10
N ASP A 87 -3.60 -8.97 -4.41
CA ASP A 87 -2.30 -8.95 -5.08
C ASP A 87 -1.14 -9.31 -4.14
N PHE A 88 -0.08 -9.85 -4.73
CA PHE A 88 1.09 -10.34 -4.02
C PHE A 88 2.36 -10.16 -4.84
N GLY A 89 3.50 -10.00 -4.14
CA GLY A 89 4.85 -10.11 -4.71
C GLY A 89 5.43 -11.49 -4.44
N LEU A 90 6.22 -12.00 -5.37
CA LEU A 90 6.96 -13.25 -5.19
C LEU A 90 8.40 -12.91 -4.79
N LEU A 91 8.87 -13.51 -3.70
CA LEU A 91 10.24 -13.39 -3.22
C LEU A 91 11.01 -14.67 -3.49
N ASP A 92 12.30 -14.53 -3.79
CA ASP A 92 13.22 -15.65 -3.84
C ASP A 92 13.77 -16.02 -2.45
N GLU A 93 14.67 -16.99 -2.39
CA GLU A 93 15.30 -17.47 -1.14
C GLU A 93 16.14 -16.41 -0.40
N ARG A 94 16.50 -15.32 -1.08
CA ARG A 94 17.28 -14.19 -0.52
C ARG A 94 16.37 -13.07 -0.03
N GLY A 95 15.07 -13.17 -0.31
CA GLY A 95 14.10 -12.12 -0.04
C GLY A 95 14.06 -11.06 -1.14
N ASP A 96 14.69 -11.29 -2.29
CA ASP A 96 14.64 -10.39 -3.43
C ASP A 96 13.35 -10.63 -4.23
N LEU A 97 12.79 -9.53 -4.77
CA LEU A 97 11.59 -9.60 -5.58
C LEU A 97 11.89 -10.24 -6.94
N VAL A 98 11.23 -11.36 -7.25
CA VAL A 98 11.42 -12.11 -8.51
C VAL A 98 10.94 -11.30 -9.74
N GLY A 99 9.99 -10.39 -9.53
CA GLY A 99 9.52 -9.45 -10.56
C GLY A 99 8.42 -8.53 -10.02
N ASN A 100 8.11 -7.47 -10.76
CA ASN A 100 7.09 -6.51 -10.34
C ASN A 100 5.74 -7.22 -10.07
N PRO A 101 5.02 -6.88 -8.98
CA PRO A 101 3.72 -7.48 -8.70
C PRO A 101 2.74 -7.15 -9.83
N VAL A 102 2.10 -8.19 -10.37
CA VAL A 102 1.06 -8.03 -11.39
C VAL A 102 -0.18 -7.44 -10.74
N HIS A 103 -0.81 -6.49 -11.42
CA HIS A 103 -2.01 -5.82 -10.94
C HIS A 103 -3.24 -6.74 -11.08
N TYR A 104 -4.15 -6.78 -10.10
CA TYR A 104 -5.33 -7.67 -10.14
C TYR A 104 -6.23 -7.48 -11.38
N ARG A 105 -6.23 -6.27 -11.98
CA ARG A 105 -6.93 -5.96 -13.25
C ARG A 105 -6.20 -6.45 -14.52
N ASP A 106 -5.09 -7.17 -14.40
CA ASP A 106 -4.41 -7.77 -15.56
C ASP A 106 -5.22 -8.94 -16.12
N GLY A 107 -5.31 -9.04 -17.46
CA GLY A 107 -6.09 -10.07 -18.14
C GLY A 107 -5.52 -11.50 -18.03
N ARG A 108 -4.40 -11.72 -17.32
CA ARG A 108 -3.81 -13.06 -17.16
C ARG A 108 -4.73 -14.10 -16.52
N THR A 109 -5.75 -13.66 -15.78
CA THR A 109 -6.72 -14.53 -15.09
C THR A 109 -8.04 -14.69 -15.85
N ASP A 110 -8.17 -14.11 -17.04
CA ASP A 110 -9.36 -14.27 -17.87
C ASP A 110 -9.55 -15.77 -18.21
N GLY A 111 -10.75 -16.30 -17.95
CA GLY A 111 -11.06 -17.71 -18.19
C GLY A 111 -10.54 -18.69 -17.12
N VAL A 112 -9.89 -18.23 -16.04
CA VAL A 112 -9.33 -19.11 -15.01
C VAL A 112 -10.43 -19.70 -14.12
N MET A 113 -11.45 -18.93 -13.76
CA MET A 113 -12.51 -19.41 -12.87
C MET A 113 -13.32 -20.56 -13.49
N GLU A 114 -13.56 -20.52 -14.79
CA GLU A 114 -14.20 -21.59 -15.55
C GLU A 114 -13.40 -22.90 -15.45
N LYS A 115 -12.07 -22.81 -15.54
CA LYS A 115 -11.18 -23.97 -15.37
C LYS A 115 -11.18 -24.48 -13.93
N VAL A 116 -11.22 -23.58 -12.94
CA VAL A 116 -11.30 -23.96 -11.52
C VAL A 116 -12.61 -24.71 -11.27
N PHE A 117 -13.75 -24.19 -11.74
CA PHE A 117 -15.05 -24.81 -11.51
C PHE A 117 -15.26 -26.15 -12.23
N ALA A 118 -14.46 -26.44 -13.26
CA ALA A 118 -14.42 -27.77 -13.88
C ALA A 118 -13.76 -28.84 -12.98
N VAL A 119 -12.94 -28.44 -12.00
CA VAL A 119 -12.23 -29.34 -11.08
C VAL A 119 -12.84 -29.30 -9.67
N VAL A 120 -13.17 -28.10 -9.19
CA VAL A 120 -13.79 -27.85 -7.89
C VAL A 120 -15.18 -27.26 -8.17
N PRO A 121 -16.24 -28.08 -8.17
CA PRO A 121 -17.58 -27.58 -8.41
C PRO A 121 -17.95 -26.50 -7.39
N ARG A 122 -18.68 -25.48 -7.85
CA ARG A 122 -19.31 -24.52 -6.93
C ARG A 122 -20.25 -25.29 -5.99
N GLU A 123 -20.15 -25.04 -4.68
CA GLU A 123 -21.26 -25.39 -3.80
C GLU A 123 -22.47 -24.57 -4.23
N THR A 124 -23.56 -25.25 -4.57
CA THR A 124 -24.86 -24.64 -4.87
C THR A 124 -25.65 -24.39 -3.61
#